data_AF-E1ZLW8-F1
#
_entry.id   AF-E1ZLW8-F1
#
_cell.length_a   1.000
_cell.length_b   1.000
_cell.length_c   1.000
_cell.angle_alpha   90.00
_cell.angle_beta   90.00
_cell.angle_gamma   90.00
#
_symmetry.space_group_name_H-M   'P 1'
#
loop_
_entity.id
_entity.type
_entity.pdbx_description
1 polymer ?
#
loop_
_entity_poly.entity_id
_entity_poly.type
_entity_poly.pdbx_seq_one_letter_code
_entity_poly.pdbx_strand_id
1 'polypeptide(L)'
;MAKLDLVEEGDKLVVKEMGQVGNCGSECKTVQLAAERIMGEHDTDIAEILFTGKMNRAQFNRWLCWDESEACKKDAPPLPNGRKPGPPFDPRQEGDQSIDAMLGGLEDKGLANNKKLREELMEKLGVKEADRVDDDDMSVDAALKRAMAQAEAGYVPPGGQDAWDEL
;
A
#
# COMPACT_ATOMS: atom_id res chain seq x y z
N MET A 1 -1.87 -4.94 4.02
CA MET A 1 -0.58 -5.66 4.09
C MET A 1 0.42 -4.98 3.16
N ALA A 2 1.30 -4.13 3.69
CA ALA A 2 2.30 -3.44 2.87
C ALA A 2 3.66 -3.28 3.56
N LYS A 3 3.85 -3.98 4.69
CA LYS A 3 5.14 -4.08 5.41
C LYS A 3 5.83 -5.42 5.18
N LEU A 4 5.17 -6.35 4.50
CA LEU A 4 5.67 -7.67 4.15
C LEU A 4 5.92 -7.69 2.64
N ASP A 5 7.04 -8.28 2.23
CA ASP A 5 7.36 -8.49 0.83
C ASP A 5 8.09 -9.82 0.61
N LEU A 6 8.19 -10.26 -0.65
CA LEU A 6 8.99 -11.43 -1.01
C LEU A 6 10.39 -10.99 -1.42
N VAL A 7 11.42 -11.67 -0.91
CA VAL A 7 12.81 -11.38 -1.24
C VAL A 7 13.48 -12.66 -1.73
N GLU A 8 14.32 -12.54 -2.75
CA GLU A 8 15.14 -13.65 -3.22
C GLU A 8 16.39 -13.80 -2.33
N GLU A 9 16.52 -14.96 -1.69
CA GLU A 9 17.69 -15.35 -0.91
C GLU A 9 18.27 -16.64 -1.51
N GLY A 10 19.32 -16.49 -2.33
CA GLY A 10 19.93 -17.62 -3.04
C GLY A 10 18.99 -18.24 -4.05
N ASP A 11 18.62 -19.50 -3.85
CA ASP A 11 17.71 -20.26 -4.70
C ASP A 11 16.27 -20.30 -4.15
N LYS A 12 15.90 -19.40 -3.21
CA LYS A 12 14.60 -19.40 -2.53
C LYS A 12 13.95 -18.02 -2.49
N LEU A 13 12.62 -18.02 -2.38
CA LEU A 13 11.83 -16.84 -1.99
C LEU A 13 11.52 -16.92 -0.50
N VAL A 14 11.76 -15.81 0.19
CA VAL A 14 11.44 -15.67 1.61
C VAL A 14 10.51 -14.47 1.82
N VAL A 15 9.55 -14.60 2.72
CA VAL A 15 8.74 -13.47 3.17
C VAL A 15 9.56 -12.69 4.20
N LYS A 16 9.72 -11.38 3.99
CA LYS A 16 10.48 -10.50 4.87
C LYS A 16 9.64 -9.32 5.33
N GLU A 17 9.82 -8.92 6.59
CA GLU A 17 9.27 -7.68 7.12
C GLU A 17 10.22 -6.51 6.82
N MET A 18 9.71 -5.49 6.14
CA MET A 18 10.49 -4.38 5.59
C MET A 18 10.56 -3.17 6.53
N GLY A 19 9.96 -3.24 7.73
CA GLY A 19 9.99 -2.20 8.77
C GLY A 19 9.14 -0.96 8.48
N GLN A 20 8.90 -0.62 7.21
CA GLN A 20 8.05 0.48 6.77
C GLN A 20 7.01 0.03 5.75
N VAL A 21 6.00 0.86 5.51
CA VAL A 21 4.95 0.60 4.50
C VAL A 21 5.52 0.93 3.12
N GLY A 22 5.36 0.00 2.18
CA GLY A 22 5.75 0.16 0.78
C GLY A 22 4.56 0.31 -0.16
N ASN A 23 4.84 0.75 -1.39
CA ASN A 23 3.91 0.65 -2.50
C ASN A 23 3.76 -0.81 -2.91
N CYS A 24 2.52 -1.32 -2.86
CA CYS A 24 2.29 -2.74 -3.03
C CYS A 24 2.32 -3.15 -4.53
N GLY A 25 3.43 -3.80 -4.93
CA GLY A 25 3.64 -4.43 -6.24
C GLY A 25 3.15 -5.87 -6.37
N SER A 26 3.81 -6.67 -7.21
CA SER A 26 3.45 -8.08 -7.47
C SER A 26 3.75 -9.01 -6.30
N GLU A 27 4.81 -8.72 -5.55
CA GLU A 27 5.33 -9.59 -4.50
C GLU A 27 4.46 -9.54 -3.24
N CYS A 28 4.20 -8.36 -2.70
CA CYS A 28 3.18 -8.16 -1.65
C CYS A 28 1.80 -8.71 -2.06
N LYS A 29 1.36 -8.57 -3.32
CA LYS A 29 0.08 -9.11 -3.81
C LYS A 29 0.06 -10.63 -3.78
N THR A 30 1.20 -11.26 -4.03
CA THR A 30 1.35 -12.71 -3.91
C THR A 30 1.19 -13.15 -2.46
N VAL A 31 1.80 -12.42 -1.51
CA VAL A 31 1.65 -12.68 -0.07
C VAL A 31 0.20 -12.46 0.37
N GLN A 32 -0.44 -11.38 -0.09
CA GLN A 32 -1.83 -11.08 0.19
C GLN A 32 -2.75 -12.19 -0.31
N LEU A 33 -2.59 -12.61 -1.57
CA LEU A 33 -3.40 -13.68 -2.15
C LEU A 33 -3.25 -15.00 -1.38
N ALA A 34 -2.02 -15.33 -0.95
CA ALA A 34 -1.79 -16.50 -0.12
C ALA A 34 -2.51 -16.41 1.23
N ALA A 35 -2.48 -15.24 1.89
CA ALA A 35 -3.19 -15.02 3.15
C ALA A 35 -4.72 -15.06 2.98
N GLU A 36 -5.24 -14.42 1.93
CA GLU A 36 -6.67 -14.43 1.59
C GLU A 36 -7.17 -15.85 1.32
N ARG A 37 -6.36 -16.68 0.67
CA ARG A 37 -6.72 -18.08 0.43
C ARG A 37 -6.81 -18.89 1.73
N ILE A 38 -5.79 -18.78 2.59
CA ILE A 38 -5.79 -19.47 3.89
C ILE A 38 -6.97 -19.01 4.73
N MET A 39 -7.20 -17.70 4.82
CA MET A 39 -8.33 -17.16 5.58
C MET A 39 -9.67 -17.56 4.95
N GLY A 40 -9.81 -17.52 3.62
CA GLY A 40 -11.08 -17.82 2.97
C GLY A 40 -11.51 -19.29 3.09
N GLU A 41 -10.55 -20.22 3.11
CA GLU A 41 -10.83 -21.66 3.25
C GLU A 41 -10.96 -22.10 4.73
N HIS A 42 -10.29 -21.41 5.66
CA HIS A 42 -10.11 -21.87 7.05
C HIS A 42 -10.47 -20.82 8.12
N ASP A 43 -11.22 -19.76 7.79
CA ASP A 43 -11.53 -18.64 8.71
C ASP A 43 -12.13 -19.10 10.04
N THR A 44 -13.07 -20.04 9.97
CA THR A 44 -13.85 -20.52 11.11
C THR A 44 -12.98 -21.32 12.07
N ASP A 45 -12.18 -22.25 11.55
CA ASP A 45 -11.26 -23.08 12.35
C ASP A 45 -10.18 -22.21 13.00
N ILE A 46 -9.62 -21.26 12.24
CA ILE A 46 -8.67 -20.28 12.77
C ILE A 46 -9.31 -19.46 13.89
N ALA A 47 -10.53 -18.96 13.70
CA ALA A 47 -11.25 -18.18 14.69
C ALA A 47 -11.52 -18.99 15.97
N GLU A 48 -11.92 -20.26 15.86
CA GLU A 48 -12.14 -21.13 17.02
C GLU A 48 -10.85 -21.33 17.83
N ILE A 49 -9.74 -21.67 17.15
CA ILE A 49 -8.47 -21.91 17.84
C ILE A 49 -7.96 -20.63 18.53
N LEU A 50 -8.08 -19.48 17.87
CA LEU A 50 -7.70 -18.20 18.46
C LEU A 50 -8.60 -17.82 19.64
N PHE A 51 -9.91 -18.05 19.55
CA PHE A 51 -10.86 -17.75 20.62
C PHE A 51 -10.67 -18.65 21.85
N THR A 52 -10.46 -19.95 21.62
CA THR A 52 -10.26 -20.91 22.72
C THR A 52 -8.90 -20.76 23.39
N GLY A 53 -7.91 -20.14 22.73
CA GLY A 53 -6.59 -19.87 23.29
C GLY A 53 -5.80 -21.14 23.63
N LYS A 54 -6.15 -22.28 23.04
CA LYS A 54 -5.59 -23.60 23.39
C LYS A 54 -4.17 -23.83 22.85
N MET A 55 -3.70 -22.98 21.95
CA MET A 55 -2.39 -23.10 21.32
C MET A 55 -1.54 -21.85 21.57
N ASN A 56 -0.26 -22.04 21.86
CA ASN A 56 0.69 -20.93 21.77
C ASN A 56 1.05 -20.63 20.31
N ARG A 57 1.73 -19.49 20.06
CA ARG A 57 2.09 -19.04 18.71
C ARG A 57 2.82 -20.10 17.87
N ALA A 58 3.77 -20.84 18.46
CA ALA A 58 4.55 -21.83 17.72
C ALA A 58 3.69 -23.05 17.34
N GLN A 59 2.84 -23.50 18.27
CA GLN A 59 1.88 -24.58 18.01
C GLN A 59 0.87 -24.19 16.93
N PHE A 60 0.33 -22.97 17.02
CA PHE A 60 -0.59 -22.42 16.04
C PHE A 60 0.02 -22.38 14.64
N ASN A 61 1.24 -21.85 14.49
CA ASN A 61 1.92 -21.80 13.19
C ASN A 61 2.15 -23.19 12.59
N ARG A 62 2.51 -24.17 13.43
CA ARG A 62 2.70 -25.55 12.98
C ARG A 62 1.39 -26.16 12.51
N TRP A 63 0.34 -26.06 13.32
CA TRP A 63 -0.99 -26.55 12.99
C TRP A 63 -1.51 -25.93 11.70
N LEU A 64 -1.48 -24.59 11.60
CA LEU A 64 -1.97 -23.87 10.44
C LEU A 64 -1.24 -24.29 9.16
N CYS A 65 0.08 -24.47 9.21
CA CYS A 65 0.85 -24.80 8.01
C CYS A 65 0.80 -26.28 7.61
N TRP A 66 0.80 -27.20 8.58
CA TRP A 66 0.91 -28.64 8.30
C TRP A 66 -0.44 -29.35 8.27
N ASP A 67 -1.31 -29.02 9.21
CA ASP A 67 -2.55 -29.73 9.46
C ASP A 67 -3.71 -29.06 8.73
N GLU A 68 -3.82 -27.73 8.84
CA GLU A 68 -4.97 -26.97 8.32
C GLU A 68 -4.83 -26.64 6.83
N SER A 69 -3.81 -25.87 6.44
CA SER A 69 -3.59 -25.47 5.04
C SER A 69 -2.82 -26.49 4.20
N GLU A 70 -2.20 -27.49 4.86
CA GLU A 70 -1.31 -28.47 4.26
C GLU A 70 -0.08 -27.91 3.50
N ALA A 71 0.13 -26.58 3.52
CA ALA A 71 1.14 -25.89 2.72
C ALA A 71 2.57 -26.34 3.05
N CYS A 72 2.83 -26.72 4.30
CA CYS A 72 4.14 -27.21 4.74
C CYS A 72 4.38 -28.71 4.51
N LYS A 73 3.41 -29.48 3.97
CA LYS A 73 3.62 -30.92 3.74
C LYS A 73 4.67 -31.23 2.66
N LYS A 74 4.99 -30.24 1.83
CA LYS A 74 6.03 -30.32 0.79
C LYS A 74 6.95 -29.12 0.92
N ASP A 75 8.24 -29.34 0.71
CA ASP A 75 9.20 -28.25 0.67
C ASP A 75 8.91 -27.32 -0.53
N ALA A 76 9.10 -26.02 -0.32
CA ALA A 76 8.96 -25.04 -1.38
C ALA A 76 9.97 -25.35 -2.52
N PRO A 77 9.53 -25.32 -3.78
CA PRO A 77 10.42 -25.62 -4.90
C PRO A 77 11.52 -24.54 -5.01
N PRO A 78 12.72 -24.91 -5.49
CA PRO A 78 13.78 -23.95 -5.72
C PRO A 78 13.42 -23.01 -6.88
N LEU A 79 14.04 -21.84 -6.87
CA LEU A 79 13.86 -20.85 -7.92
C LEU A 79 14.41 -21.33 -9.28
N PRO A 80 13.70 -21.07 -10.39
CA PRO A 80 14.20 -21.40 -11.71
C PRO A 80 15.52 -20.68 -12.03
N ASN A 81 16.47 -21.43 -12.60
CA ASN A 81 17.74 -20.87 -13.07
C ASN A 81 17.50 -19.77 -14.13
N GLY A 82 18.15 -18.62 -13.96
CA GLY A 82 18.05 -17.51 -14.92
C GLY A 82 16.73 -16.72 -14.84
N ARG A 83 15.91 -16.93 -13.79
CA ARG A 83 14.79 -16.04 -13.48
C ARG A 83 15.31 -14.61 -13.28
N LYS A 84 14.61 -13.63 -13.83
CA LYS A 84 14.84 -12.21 -13.51
C LYS A 84 14.26 -11.94 -12.10
N PRO A 85 15.04 -11.34 -11.18
CA PRO A 85 14.53 -10.94 -9.88
C PRO A 85 13.28 -10.06 -10.00
N GLY A 86 12.42 -10.14 -9.00
CA GLY A 86 11.25 -9.27 -8.92
C GLY A 86 11.60 -7.80 -8.70
N PRO A 87 10.62 -6.89 -8.84
CA PRO A 87 10.81 -5.48 -8.52
C PRO A 87 11.26 -5.31 -7.07
N PRO A 88 12.19 -4.40 -6.76
CA PRO A 88 12.57 -4.16 -5.38
C PRO A 88 11.41 -3.53 -4.60
N PHE A 89 11.41 -3.74 -3.29
CA PHE A 89 10.51 -3.05 -2.38
C PHE A 89 10.64 -1.53 -2.54
N ASP A 90 9.52 -0.88 -2.80
CA ASP A 90 9.42 0.58 -2.99
C ASP A 90 8.78 1.21 -1.74
N PRO A 91 9.57 1.84 -0.86
CA PRO A 91 9.03 2.37 0.37
C PRO A 91 8.16 3.59 0.14
N ARG A 92 6.96 3.61 0.72
CA ARG A 92 6.04 4.74 0.60
C ARG A 92 6.52 5.91 1.47
N GLN A 93 6.38 7.14 0.98
CA GLN A 93 6.64 8.34 1.76
C GLN A 93 5.73 8.43 2.99
N GLU A 94 6.24 8.98 4.09
CA GLU A 94 5.48 9.10 5.34
C GLU A 94 4.22 9.97 5.19
N GLY A 95 4.28 11.02 4.37
CA GLY A 95 3.13 11.89 4.07
C GLY A 95 1.96 11.12 3.46
N ASP A 96 2.24 10.24 2.49
CA ASP A 96 1.21 9.45 1.80
C ASP A 96 0.58 8.38 2.70
N GLN A 97 1.33 7.87 3.69
CA GLN A 97 0.79 6.93 4.68
C GLN A 97 -0.25 7.62 5.58
N SER A 98 -0.02 8.89 5.93
CA SER A 98 -0.92 9.64 6.80
C SER A 98 -2.25 9.95 6.14
N ILE A 99 -2.23 10.27 4.84
CA ILE A 99 -3.44 10.57 4.05
C ILE A 99 -4.28 9.31 3.88
N ASP A 100 -3.68 8.19 3.48
CA ASP A 100 -4.41 6.93 3.30
C ASP A 100 -4.99 6.40 4.62
N ALA A 101 -4.26 6.53 5.73
CA ALA A 101 -4.79 6.16 7.05
C ALA A 101 -6.00 7.03 7.43
N MET A 102 -5.95 8.32 7.10
CA MET A 102 -7.06 9.24 7.32
C MET A 102 -8.26 8.88 6.45
N LEU A 103 -8.05 8.58 5.17
CA LEU A 103 -9.10 8.17 4.24
C LEU A 103 -9.73 6.82 4.61
N GLY A 104 -8.93 5.81 4.97
CA GLY A 104 -9.45 4.52 5.44
C GLY A 104 -10.28 4.67 6.71
N GLY A 105 -9.85 5.50 7.66
CA GLY A 105 -10.63 5.79 8.87
C GLY A 105 -11.95 6.53 8.61
N LEU A 106 -12.09 7.23 7.47
CA LEU A 106 -13.35 7.83 7.02
C LEU A 106 -14.26 6.78 6.36
N GLU A 107 -13.70 5.83 5.64
CA GLU A 107 -14.42 4.71 5.04
C GLU A 107 -15.01 3.78 6.10
N ASP A 108 -14.22 3.40 7.11
CA ASP A 108 -14.67 2.56 8.23
C ASP A 108 -15.80 3.20 9.04
N LYS A 109 -15.88 4.53 9.06
CA LYS A 109 -16.96 5.29 9.72
C LYS A 109 -18.18 5.52 8.82
N GLY A 110 -18.18 4.99 7.59
CA GLY A 110 -19.23 5.21 6.59
C GLY A 110 -19.28 6.65 6.06
N LEU A 111 -18.24 7.44 6.31
CA LEU A 111 -18.14 8.85 5.93
C LEU A 111 -17.43 9.05 4.57
N ALA A 112 -16.92 7.99 3.95
CA ALA A 112 -16.29 8.06 2.62
C ALA A 112 -17.18 8.68 1.53
N ASN A 113 -18.51 8.51 1.65
CA ASN A 113 -19.48 9.09 0.71
C ASN A 113 -19.91 10.52 1.08
N ASN A 114 -19.40 11.10 2.17
CA ASN A 114 -19.71 12.46 2.57
C ASN A 114 -18.88 13.45 1.74
N LYS A 115 -19.48 13.94 0.65
CA LYS A 115 -18.85 14.88 -0.28
C LYS A 115 -18.28 16.12 0.41
N LYS A 116 -18.99 16.68 1.41
CA LYS A 116 -18.55 17.87 2.14
C LYS A 116 -17.28 17.62 2.94
N LEU A 117 -17.21 16.48 3.63
CA LEU A 117 -16.02 16.10 4.38
C LEU A 117 -14.84 15.81 3.44
N ARG A 118 -15.12 15.24 2.26
CA ARG A 118 -14.10 15.00 1.23
C ARG A 118 -13.54 16.30 0.66
N GLU A 119 -14.40 17.29 0.39
CA GLU A 119 -14.01 18.62 -0.08
C GLU A 119 -13.18 19.38 0.96
N GLU A 120 -13.63 19.42 2.23
CA GLU A 120 -12.88 20.07 3.32
C GLU A 120 -11.51 19.42 3.58
N LEU A 121 -11.41 18.09 3.42
CA LEU A 121 -10.14 17.36 3.56
C LEU A 121 -9.17 17.70 2.42
N MET A 122 -9.66 17.73 1.18
CA MET A 122 -8.85 18.10 0.01
C MET A 122 -8.35 19.54 0.10
N GLU A 123 -9.20 20.46 0.58
CA GLU A 123 -8.84 21.86 0.83
C GLU A 123 -7.75 21.98 1.90
N LYS A 124 -7.88 21.25 3.01
CA LYS A 124 -6.87 21.25 4.09
C LYS A 124 -5.54 20.61 3.68
N LEU A 125 -5.56 19.63 2.78
CA LEU A 125 -4.35 18.99 2.25
C LEU A 125 -3.71 19.81 1.12
N GLY A 126 -4.28 20.96 0.75
CA GLY A 126 -3.72 21.86 -0.28
C GLY A 126 -3.78 21.29 -1.70
N VAL A 127 -4.48 20.16 -1.90
CA VAL A 127 -4.73 19.59 -3.23
C VAL A 127 -5.90 20.35 -3.84
N LYS A 128 -5.61 21.55 -4.35
CA LYS A 128 -6.58 22.24 -5.23
C LYS A 128 -6.77 21.35 -6.46
N GLU A 129 -8.02 21.14 -6.87
CA GLU A 129 -8.31 20.68 -8.23
C GLU A 129 -7.54 21.63 -9.16
N ALA A 130 -6.43 21.16 -9.72
CA ALA A 130 -5.79 21.86 -10.82
C ALA A 130 -6.86 21.93 -11.90
N ASP A 131 -7.20 23.17 -12.28
CA ASP A 131 -8.23 23.51 -13.24
C ASP A 131 -8.26 22.49 -14.38
N ARG A 132 -9.44 21.90 -14.63
CA ARG A 132 -9.70 21.22 -15.90
C ARG A 132 -9.61 22.29 -16.98
N VAL A 133 -8.41 22.45 -17.52
CA VAL A 133 -8.24 23.05 -18.84
C VAL A 133 -8.67 21.96 -19.80
N ASP A 134 -9.86 22.13 -20.37
CA ASP A 134 -10.35 21.39 -21.54
C ASP A 134 -9.42 21.67 -22.74
N ASP A 135 -8.19 21.16 -22.70
CA ASP A 135 -7.33 21.00 -23.86
C ASP A 135 -7.15 19.50 -24.08
N ASP A 136 -8.08 18.94 -24.85
CA ASP A 136 -8.01 17.63 -25.47
C ASP A 136 -6.69 17.50 -26.25
N ASP A 137 -5.66 16.86 -25.64
CA ASP A 137 -4.58 16.08 -26.29
C ASP A 137 -3.30 15.94 -25.43
N MET A 138 -3.33 16.26 -24.13
CA MET A 138 -2.20 15.95 -23.24
C MET A 138 -2.47 14.66 -22.45
N SER A 139 -1.67 13.62 -22.67
CA SER A 139 -1.78 12.38 -21.88
C SER A 139 -1.54 12.67 -20.40
N VAL A 140 -2.24 11.94 -19.54
CA VAL A 140 -2.08 12.01 -18.08
C VAL A 140 -0.62 11.85 -17.64
N ASP A 141 0.19 11.07 -18.36
CA ASP A 141 1.64 10.94 -18.14
C ASP A 141 2.42 12.23 -18.43
N ALA A 142 2.02 12.98 -19.46
CA ALA A 142 2.64 14.26 -19.80
C ALA A 142 2.27 15.36 -18.78
N ALA A 143 1.02 15.35 -18.30
CA ALA A 143 0.57 16.25 -17.25
C ALA A 143 1.30 16.01 -15.92
N LEU A 144 1.45 14.73 -15.52
CA LEU A 144 2.14 14.35 -14.29
C LEU A 144 3.62 14.73 -14.31
N LYS A 145 4.33 14.45 -15.42
CA LYS A 145 5.74 14.86 -15.58
C LYS A 145 5.93 16.37 -15.51
N ARG A 146 4.98 17.13 -16.05
CA ARG A 146 5.02 18.60 -16.02
C ARG A 146 4.79 19.15 -14.61
N ALA A 147 3.83 18.59 -13.87
CA ALA A 147 3.56 18.98 -12.49
C ALA A 147 4.75 18.70 -11.56
N MET A 148 5.40 17.54 -11.72
CA MET A 148 6.61 17.20 -10.97
C MET A 148 7.77 18.15 -11.27
N ALA A 149 8.01 18.47 -12.55
CA ALA A 149 9.05 19.42 -12.94
C ALA A 149 8.80 20.85 -12.43
N GLN A 150 7.54 21.25 -12.27
CA GLN A 150 7.17 22.55 -11.71
C GLN A 150 7.32 22.60 -10.18
N ALA A 151 7.06 21.49 -9.49
CA ALA A 151 7.28 21.36 -8.05
C ALA A 151 8.78 21.38 -7.69
N GLU A 152 9.63 20.78 -8.52
CA GLU A 152 11.09 20.78 -8.33
C GLU A 152 11.73 22.15 -8.61
N ALA A 153 11.09 23.01 -9.41
CA ALA A 153 11.63 24.32 -9.81
C ALA A 153 11.26 25.48 -8.87
N GLY A 154 10.53 25.24 -7.76
CA GLY A 154 10.18 26.28 -6.80
C GLY A 154 9.33 27.42 -7.38
N TYR A 155 8.24 27.09 -8.07
CA TYR A 155 7.38 28.06 -8.74
C TYR A 155 6.73 29.08 -7.78
N VAL A 156 7.07 30.36 -7.96
CA VAL A 156 6.35 31.52 -7.42
C VAL A 156 5.21 31.88 -8.38
N PRO A 157 3.95 31.94 -7.93
CA PRO A 157 2.82 32.25 -8.80
C PRO A 157 2.89 33.71 -9.31
N PRO A 158 2.53 33.97 -10.58
CA PRO A 158 2.49 35.33 -11.13
C PRO A 158 1.20 36.00 -10.65
N GLY A 159 1.32 36.97 -9.74
CA GLY A 159 0.18 37.77 -9.28
C GLY A 159 0.24 38.26 -7.83
N GLY A 160 1.44 38.48 -7.27
CA GLY A 160 1.61 38.85 -5.85
C GLY A 160 2.79 39.79 -5.59
N GLN A 161 2.93 40.82 -6.40
CA GLN A 161 3.65 42.07 -6.10
C GLN A 161 2.61 43.13 -6.49
N ASP A 162 1.82 43.69 -5.58
CA ASP A 162 2.19 44.77 -4.67
C ASP A 162 1.16 44.84 -3.53
N ALA A 163 1.54 44.58 -2.26
CA ALA A 163 0.67 44.87 -1.10
C ALA A 163 1.38 44.83 0.28
N TRP A 164 2.68 45.10 0.38
CA TRP A 164 3.36 45.19 1.69
C TRP A 164 4.26 46.42 1.89
N ASP A 165 4.11 47.44 1.05
CA ASP A 165 4.61 48.80 1.34
C ASP A 165 3.41 49.72 1.61
N GLU A 166 2.80 49.54 2.79
CA GLU A 166 2.06 50.53 3.62
C GLU A 166 1.18 49.77 4.63
N LEU A 167 1.80 49.28 5.71
CA LEU A 167 1.24 49.15 7.07
C LEU A 167 2.35 48.76 8.07
#